data_AF-B3E0V1-F1
#
_entry.id   AF-B3E0V1-F1
#
_cell.length_a   1.000
_cell.length_b   1.000
_cell.length_c   1.000
_cell.angle_alpha   90.00
_cell.angle_beta   90.00
_cell.angle_gamma   90.00
#
_symmetry.space_group_name_H-M   'P 1'
#
loop_
_entity.id
_entity.type
_entity.pdbx_description
1 polymer ?
#
loop_
_entity_poly.entity_id
_entity_poly.type
_entity_poly.pdbx_seq_one_letter_code
_entity_poly.pdbx_strand_id
1 'polypeptide(L)'
;MSARIYVITLNSVGMDTGSLPGGGIYSSSAAVSKILGQALEQPLKIVYLSDLYQWLKSNALPIKKPSELLPGDIVISPSSRDVQGHVGIVGEKISEKPDFSIYSNSLDSCLFLKNWTLSRWREYFEKDLKLDVFYFRVFKPFSQQTLMQYEKKPTASLPSVSSFFRLRDSSPHSSSQSNTETGQVP
;
A
#
# COMPACT_ATOMS: atom_id res chain seq x y z
N MET A 1 1.83 -0.14 2.67
CA MET A 1 0.74 -0.91 2.04
C MET A 1 1.16 -2.35 1.80
N SER A 2 2.25 -2.64 1.07
CA SER A 2 2.74 -4.02 0.86
C SER A 2 2.83 -4.85 2.15
N ALA A 3 3.40 -4.30 3.24
CA ALA A 3 3.44 -4.98 4.53
C ALA A 3 2.04 -5.39 5.08
N ARG A 4 1.01 -4.56 4.87
CA ARG A 4 -0.37 -4.87 5.29
C ARG A 4 -0.98 -5.96 4.41
N ILE A 5 -0.77 -5.88 3.09
CA ILE A 5 -1.18 -6.92 2.14
C ILE A 5 -0.53 -8.25 2.56
N TYR A 6 0.76 -8.23 2.90
CA TYR A 6 1.49 -9.42 3.30
C TYR A 6 0.95 -10.03 4.61
N VAL A 7 0.67 -9.23 5.64
CA VAL A 7 0.05 -9.73 6.88
C VAL A 7 -1.30 -10.40 6.61
N ILE A 8 -2.14 -9.78 5.77
CA ILE A 8 -3.44 -10.37 5.39
C ILE A 8 -3.24 -11.65 4.58
N THR A 9 -2.22 -11.69 3.72
CA THR A 9 -1.84 -12.87 2.92
C THR A 9 -1.48 -14.04 3.83
N LEU A 10 -0.66 -13.81 4.87
CA LEU A 10 -0.32 -14.82 5.86
C LEU A 10 -1.56 -15.35 6.60
N ASN A 11 -2.47 -14.46 6.98
CA ASN A 11 -3.73 -14.83 7.63
C ASN A 11 -4.74 -15.50 6.69
N SER A 12 -4.48 -15.48 5.37
CA SER A 12 -5.35 -16.08 4.35
C SER A 12 -4.84 -17.43 3.86
N VAL A 13 -3.70 -17.92 4.38
CA VAL A 13 -3.21 -19.26 4.04
C VAL A 13 -4.23 -20.31 4.49
N GLY A 14 -4.57 -21.24 3.58
CA GLY A 14 -5.61 -22.24 3.81
C GLY A 14 -7.03 -21.72 3.60
N MET A 15 -7.22 -20.46 3.15
CA MET A 15 -8.52 -19.97 2.73
C MET A 15 -9.07 -20.82 1.57
N ASP A 16 -10.31 -21.31 1.71
CA ASP A 16 -11.07 -21.93 0.63
C ASP A 16 -11.37 -20.88 -0.45
N THR A 17 -10.76 -21.08 -1.61
CA THR A 17 -10.94 -20.23 -2.79
C THR A 17 -11.97 -20.79 -3.76
N GLY A 18 -12.42 -22.03 -3.58
CA GLY A 18 -13.46 -22.66 -4.39
C GLY A 18 -14.82 -22.04 -4.13
N SER A 19 -15.06 -21.60 -2.89
CA SER A 19 -16.26 -20.86 -2.49
C SER A 19 -16.25 -19.37 -2.87
N LEU A 20 -15.15 -18.85 -3.46
CA LEU A 20 -15.09 -17.45 -3.91
C LEU A 20 -15.84 -17.27 -5.24
N PRO A 21 -16.37 -16.06 -5.51
CA PRO A 21 -17.01 -15.77 -6.79
C PRO A 21 -16.11 -16.13 -7.97
N GLY A 22 -16.68 -16.86 -8.94
CA GLY A 22 -15.96 -17.38 -10.11
C GLY A 22 -15.52 -18.84 -9.95
N GLY A 23 -15.03 -19.25 -8.78
CA GLY A 23 -14.53 -20.61 -8.52
C GLY A 23 -13.45 -21.10 -9.51
N GLY A 24 -12.85 -22.27 -9.22
CA GLY A 24 -11.94 -22.99 -10.12
C GLY A 24 -10.86 -22.09 -10.76
N ILE A 25 -10.95 -21.90 -12.09
CA ILE A 25 -9.95 -21.16 -12.89
C ILE A 25 -9.85 -19.67 -12.54
N TYR A 26 -10.88 -19.09 -11.91
CA TYR A 26 -10.92 -17.67 -11.52
C TYR A 26 -10.59 -17.45 -10.03
N SER A 27 -10.35 -18.54 -9.29
CA SER A 27 -10.13 -18.48 -7.84
C SER A 27 -8.88 -17.70 -7.44
N SER A 28 -7.87 -17.57 -8.32
CA SER A 28 -6.67 -16.79 -8.02
C SER A 28 -6.92 -15.28 -8.00
N SER A 29 -7.58 -14.75 -9.02
CA SER A 29 -7.97 -13.33 -9.09
C SER A 29 -8.97 -12.98 -8.00
N ALA A 30 -9.96 -13.84 -7.73
CA ALA A 30 -10.92 -13.62 -6.65
C ALA A 30 -10.23 -13.61 -5.27
N ALA A 31 -9.29 -14.52 -5.02
CA ALA A 31 -8.54 -14.56 -3.76
C ALA A 31 -7.66 -13.32 -3.57
N VAL A 32 -6.89 -12.94 -4.58
CA VAL A 32 -6.04 -11.74 -4.53
C VAL A 32 -6.90 -10.47 -4.41
N SER A 33 -8.01 -10.38 -5.14
CA SER A 33 -8.96 -9.26 -5.03
C SER A 33 -9.52 -9.13 -3.61
N LYS A 34 -9.89 -10.24 -2.97
CA LYS A 34 -10.37 -10.24 -1.58
C LYS A 34 -9.32 -9.71 -0.61
N ILE A 35 -8.08 -10.20 -0.72
CA ILE A 35 -6.94 -9.77 0.12
C ILE A 35 -6.66 -8.27 -0.09
N LEU A 36 -6.62 -7.81 -1.35
CA LEU A 36 -6.43 -6.41 -1.68
C LEU A 36 -7.55 -5.54 -1.11
N GLY A 37 -8.80 -5.97 -1.22
CA GLY A 37 -9.94 -5.24 -0.66
C GLY A 37 -9.87 -5.09 0.86
N GLN A 38 -9.44 -6.13 1.57
CA GLN A 38 -9.19 -6.06 3.02
C GLN A 38 -8.03 -5.11 3.37
N ALA A 39 -6.96 -5.11 2.57
CA ALA A 39 -5.81 -4.24 2.79
C ALA A 39 -6.14 -2.76 2.53
N LEU A 40 -6.98 -2.50 1.54
CA LEU A 40 -7.44 -1.16 1.13
C LEU A 40 -8.59 -0.63 1.97
N GLU A 41 -9.23 -1.48 2.79
CA GLU A 41 -10.46 -1.17 3.53
C GLU A 41 -11.62 -0.78 2.59
N GLN A 42 -11.59 -1.33 1.36
CA GLN A 42 -12.58 -1.09 0.33
C GLN A 42 -12.93 -2.42 -0.34
N PRO A 43 -14.22 -2.76 -0.52
CA PRO A 43 -14.59 -3.99 -1.21
C PRO A 43 -14.05 -4.01 -2.65
N LEU A 44 -13.16 -4.96 -2.94
CA LEU A 44 -12.68 -5.24 -4.28
C LEU A 44 -13.18 -6.64 -4.67
N LYS A 45 -14.05 -6.71 -5.67
CA LYS A 45 -14.73 -7.94 -6.12
C LYS A 45 -14.41 -8.26 -7.57
N ILE A 46 -13.13 -8.25 -7.91
CA ILE A 46 -12.66 -8.54 -9.25
C ILE A 46 -12.48 -10.05 -9.40
N VAL A 47 -13.25 -10.65 -10.30
CA VAL A 47 -13.25 -12.10 -10.56
C VAL A 47 -12.36 -12.46 -11.73
N TYR A 48 -12.37 -11.66 -12.81
CA TYR A 48 -11.60 -11.96 -14.01
C TYR A 48 -10.16 -11.49 -13.88
N LEU A 49 -9.22 -12.34 -14.31
CA LEU A 49 -7.79 -12.03 -14.29
C LEU A 49 -7.45 -10.81 -15.17
N SER A 50 -8.13 -10.66 -16.31
CA SER A 50 -7.99 -9.51 -17.20
C SER A 50 -8.33 -8.20 -16.49
N ASP A 51 -9.43 -8.19 -15.74
CA ASP A 51 -9.92 -7.01 -15.04
C ASP A 51 -9.01 -6.67 -13.87
N LEU A 52 -8.46 -7.68 -13.19
CA LEU A 52 -7.49 -7.47 -12.12
C LEU A 52 -6.19 -6.89 -12.66
N TYR A 53 -5.73 -7.37 -13.83
CA TYR A 53 -4.57 -6.80 -14.50
C TYR A 53 -4.79 -5.33 -14.90
N GLN A 54 -5.94 -4.99 -15.48
CA GLN A 54 -6.25 -3.60 -15.82
C GLN A 54 -6.35 -2.73 -14.56
N TRP A 55 -6.98 -3.22 -13.50
CA TRP A 55 -7.07 -2.52 -12.23
C TRP A 55 -5.68 -2.24 -11.65
N LEU A 56 -4.77 -3.22 -11.67
CA LEU A 56 -3.39 -3.05 -11.20
C LEU A 56 -2.64 -2.00 -12.03
N LYS A 57 -2.80 -2.00 -13.35
CA LYS A 57 -2.19 -0.97 -14.22
C LYS A 57 -2.64 0.45 -13.88
N SER A 58 -3.89 0.62 -13.46
CA SER A 58 -4.45 1.93 -13.13
C SER A 58 -4.21 2.37 -11.68
N ASN A 59 -4.03 1.41 -10.75
CA ASN A 59 -4.05 1.69 -9.30
C ASN A 59 -2.77 1.26 -8.55
N ALA A 60 -1.78 0.70 -9.24
CA ALA A 60 -0.54 0.23 -8.64
C ALA A 60 0.70 0.72 -9.40
N LEU A 61 1.85 0.73 -8.72
CA LEU A 61 3.12 1.08 -9.34
C LEU A 61 3.72 -0.16 -10.00
N PRO A 62 4.04 -0.12 -11.32
CA PRO A 62 4.73 -1.23 -11.95
C PRO A 62 6.18 -1.34 -11.44
N ILE A 63 6.62 -2.56 -11.13
CA ILE A 63 7.98 -2.86 -10.70
C ILE A 63 8.74 -3.47 -11.87
N LYS A 64 9.90 -2.92 -12.22
CA LYS A 64 10.65 -3.32 -13.42
C LYS A 64 11.58 -4.49 -13.18
N LYS A 65 12.11 -4.64 -11.95
CA LYS A 65 13.14 -5.62 -11.63
C LYS A 65 12.70 -6.49 -10.45
N PRO A 66 12.84 -7.83 -10.53
CA PRO A 66 12.57 -8.73 -9.41
C PRO A 66 13.32 -8.38 -8.11
N SER A 67 14.52 -7.77 -8.21
CA SER A 67 15.30 -7.33 -7.06
C SER A 67 14.66 -6.21 -6.25
N GLU A 68 13.67 -5.51 -6.80
CA GLU A 68 12.96 -4.41 -6.14
C GLU A 68 11.68 -4.89 -5.42
N LEU A 69 11.34 -6.17 -5.57
CA LEU A 69 10.14 -6.77 -4.96
C LEU A 69 10.23 -6.78 -3.44
N LEU A 70 9.07 -6.58 -2.82
CA LEU A 70 8.87 -6.68 -1.38
C LEU A 70 7.70 -7.63 -1.08
N PRO A 71 7.69 -8.27 0.11
CA PRO A 71 6.52 -9.02 0.56
C PRO A 71 5.25 -8.17 0.50
N GLY A 72 4.21 -8.72 -0.10
CA GLY A 72 2.91 -8.09 -0.35
C GLY A 72 2.78 -7.39 -1.70
N ASP A 73 3.82 -7.35 -2.52
CA ASP A 73 3.69 -6.98 -3.92
C ASP A 73 2.95 -8.07 -4.71
N ILE A 74 2.40 -7.73 -5.88
CA ILE A 74 1.61 -8.64 -6.70
C ILE A 74 2.44 -9.11 -7.89
N VAL A 75 2.44 -10.42 -8.15
CA VAL A 75 2.94 -11.01 -9.39
C VAL A 75 1.74 -11.49 -10.20
N ILE A 76 1.73 -11.17 -11.49
CA ILE A 76 0.63 -11.53 -12.38
C ILE A 76 1.16 -11.91 -13.75
N SER A 77 0.66 -13.02 -14.27
CA SER A 77 0.83 -13.44 -15.66
C SER A 77 -0.56 -13.46 -16.30
N PRO A 78 -0.96 -12.40 -17.05
CA PRO A 78 -2.27 -12.32 -17.67
C PRO A 78 -2.49 -13.46 -18.68
N SER A 79 -3.73 -13.92 -18.83
CA SER A 79 -4.07 -14.91 -19.85
C SER A 79 -3.82 -14.38 -21.26
N SER A 80 -3.39 -15.26 -22.17
CA SER A 80 -3.44 -15.04 -23.62
C SER A 80 -4.64 -15.80 -24.22
N ARG A 81 -4.81 -15.74 -25.55
CA ARG A 81 -6.00 -16.30 -26.22
C ARG A 81 -6.27 -17.77 -25.86
N ASP A 82 -5.21 -18.58 -25.79
CA ASP A 82 -5.32 -20.03 -25.60
C ASP A 82 -4.64 -20.53 -24.32
N VAL A 83 -4.05 -19.61 -23.54
CA VAL A 83 -3.23 -19.97 -22.37
C VAL A 83 -3.73 -19.23 -21.15
N GLN A 84 -4.13 -20.00 -20.14
CA GLN A 84 -4.62 -19.47 -18.87
C GLN A 84 -3.47 -18.92 -18.03
N GLY A 85 -3.63 -17.66 -17.62
CA GLY A 85 -2.72 -16.97 -16.71
C GLY A 85 -3.02 -17.23 -15.24
N HIS A 86 -2.26 -16.58 -14.36
CA HIS A 86 -2.41 -16.68 -12.91
C HIS A 86 -1.97 -15.40 -12.20
N VAL A 87 -2.32 -15.29 -10.92
CA VAL A 87 -1.92 -14.18 -10.06
C VAL A 87 -1.60 -14.67 -8.65
N GLY A 88 -0.63 -14.04 -8.02
CA GLY A 88 -0.18 -14.35 -6.68
C GLY A 88 0.36 -13.13 -5.95
N ILE A 89 0.63 -13.32 -4.66
CA ILE A 89 1.20 -12.31 -3.78
C ILE A 89 2.61 -12.75 -3.41
N VAL A 90 3.56 -11.83 -3.61
CA VAL A 90 4.96 -12.02 -3.25
C VAL A 90 5.09 -12.12 -1.75
N GLY A 91 5.83 -13.11 -1.29
CA GLY A 91 6.10 -13.39 0.10
C GLY A 91 7.53 -13.10 0.52
N GLU A 92 8.03 -13.88 1.47
CA GLU A 92 9.39 -13.77 1.97
C GLU A 92 10.46 -14.09 0.89
N LYS A 93 11.62 -13.42 0.98
CA LYS A 93 12.81 -13.74 0.18
C LYS A 93 13.34 -15.11 0.62
N ILE A 94 13.61 -16.00 -0.33
CA ILE A 94 14.01 -17.40 -0.06
C ILE A 94 15.45 -17.71 -0.46
N SER A 95 16.12 -16.83 -1.20
CA SER A 95 17.53 -17.01 -1.59
C SER A 95 18.21 -15.66 -1.77
N GLU A 96 19.55 -15.62 -1.84
CA GLU A 96 20.28 -14.38 -2.11
C GLU A 96 20.07 -13.81 -3.52
N LYS A 97 19.74 -14.69 -4.47
CA LYS A 97 19.21 -14.28 -5.78
C LYS A 97 17.78 -13.77 -5.60
N PRO A 98 17.26 -12.86 -6.44
CA PRO A 98 15.91 -12.31 -6.25
C PRO A 98 14.84 -13.37 -6.52
N ASP A 99 14.62 -14.22 -5.52
CA ASP A 99 13.63 -15.28 -5.47
C ASP A 99 12.85 -15.18 -4.16
N PHE A 100 11.55 -15.37 -4.28
CA PHE A 100 10.58 -15.12 -3.24
C PHE A 100 9.58 -16.27 -3.22
N SER A 101 9.04 -16.58 -2.05
CA SER A 101 7.82 -17.39 -1.98
C SER A 101 6.69 -16.63 -2.67
N ILE A 102 5.79 -17.33 -3.34
CA ILE A 102 4.59 -16.75 -3.93
C ILE A 102 3.37 -17.49 -3.36
N TYR A 103 2.47 -16.70 -2.79
CA TYR A 103 1.19 -17.15 -2.26
C TYR A 103 0.13 -17.02 -3.35
N SER A 104 -0.52 -18.11 -3.70
CA SER A 104 -1.52 -18.11 -4.78
C SER A 104 -2.56 -19.20 -4.57
N ASN A 105 -3.60 -19.17 -5.38
CA ASN A 105 -4.55 -20.28 -5.43
C ASN A 105 -3.87 -21.55 -5.98
N SER A 106 -4.13 -22.68 -5.30
CA SER A 106 -3.90 -24.03 -5.81
C SER A 106 -5.15 -24.53 -6.52
N LEU A 107 -5.05 -24.89 -7.80
CA LEU A 107 -6.17 -25.40 -8.58
C LEU A 107 -6.62 -26.80 -8.11
N ASP A 108 -5.68 -27.63 -7.67
CA ASP A 108 -5.98 -29.01 -7.25
C ASP A 108 -6.74 -29.08 -5.94
N SER A 109 -6.42 -28.18 -5.00
CA SER A 109 -6.98 -28.19 -3.65
C SER A 109 -8.00 -27.09 -3.40
N CYS A 110 -8.16 -26.12 -4.31
CA CYS A 110 -8.97 -24.91 -4.11
C CYS A 110 -8.60 -24.15 -2.82
N LEU A 111 -7.31 -24.14 -2.48
CA LEU A 111 -6.80 -23.44 -1.29
C LEU A 111 -5.80 -22.36 -1.69
N PHE A 112 -5.81 -21.26 -0.94
CA PHE A 112 -4.79 -20.24 -1.04
C PHE A 112 -3.54 -20.67 -0.26
N LEU A 113 -2.44 -20.95 -0.97
CA LEU A 113 -1.26 -21.62 -0.41
C LEU A 113 0.04 -20.93 -0.81
N LYS A 114 1.09 -21.20 -0.03
CA LYS A 114 2.49 -20.87 -0.35
C LYS A 114 3.12 -22.00 -1.16
N ASN A 115 2.71 -22.17 -2.41
CA ASN A 115 3.07 -23.32 -3.25
C ASN A 115 3.99 -22.99 -4.44
N TRP A 116 4.33 -21.72 -4.63
CA TRP A 116 5.20 -21.25 -5.71
C TRP A 116 6.43 -20.52 -5.18
N THR A 117 7.46 -20.47 -6.03
CA THR A 117 8.56 -19.52 -5.92
C THR A 117 8.54 -18.62 -7.14
N LEU A 118 9.17 -17.46 -7.06
CA LEU A 118 9.26 -16.55 -8.20
C LEU A 118 10.03 -17.20 -9.37
N SER A 119 11.12 -17.93 -9.07
CA SER A 119 11.85 -18.70 -10.09
C SER A 119 10.94 -19.71 -10.80
N ARG A 120 10.17 -20.50 -10.04
CA ARG A 120 9.25 -21.50 -10.60
C ARG A 120 8.10 -20.85 -11.37
N TRP A 121 7.61 -19.71 -10.90
CA TRP A 121 6.58 -18.92 -11.58
C TRP A 121 7.05 -18.48 -12.96
N ARG A 122 8.26 -17.90 -13.04
CA ARG A 122 8.84 -17.44 -14.30
C ARG A 122 9.18 -18.60 -15.23
N GLU A 123 9.71 -19.70 -14.71
CA GLU A 123 9.95 -20.90 -15.52
C GLU A 123 8.65 -21.35 -16.21
N TYR A 124 7.58 -21.51 -15.43
CA TYR A 124 6.32 -22.01 -15.96
C TYR A 124 5.59 -20.99 -16.84
N PHE A 125 5.32 -19.78 -16.35
CA PHE A 125 4.51 -18.81 -17.09
C PHE A 125 5.28 -18.11 -18.21
N GLU A 126 6.53 -17.69 -17.96
CA GLU A 126 7.32 -16.94 -18.94
C GLU A 126 7.95 -17.87 -19.98
N LYS A 127 8.61 -18.95 -19.53
CA LYS A 127 9.36 -19.81 -20.45
C LYS A 127 8.51 -20.89 -21.07
N ASP A 128 7.72 -21.63 -20.30
CA ASP A 128 6.95 -22.77 -20.85
C ASP A 128 5.70 -22.28 -21.58
N LEU A 129 4.94 -21.39 -20.94
CA LEU A 129 3.65 -20.89 -21.44
C LEU A 129 3.72 -19.63 -22.30
N LYS A 130 4.90 -19.00 -22.42
CA LYS A 130 5.12 -17.77 -23.21
C LYS A 130 4.19 -16.61 -22.83
N LEU A 131 3.83 -16.52 -21.55
CA LEU A 131 3.08 -15.40 -20.98
C LEU A 131 4.03 -14.36 -20.38
N ASP A 132 3.69 -13.09 -20.53
CA ASP A 132 4.40 -12.03 -19.82
C ASP A 132 4.21 -12.15 -18.30
N VAL A 133 5.23 -11.76 -17.53
CA VAL A 133 5.18 -11.69 -16.07
C VAL A 133 5.33 -10.24 -15.65
N PHE A 134 4.31 -9.71 -14.97
CA PHE A 134 4.29 -8.35 -14.45
C PHE A 134 4.30 -8.34 -12.92
N TYR A 135 4.83 -7.25 -12.39
CA TYR A 135 4.94 -7.01 -10.96
C TYR A 135 4.34 -5.65 -10.60
N PHE A 136 3.57 -5.60 -9.52
CA PHE A 136 2.89 -4.38 -9.10
C PHE A 136 3.01 -4.17 -7.59
N ARG A 137 3.30 -2.92 -7.20
CA ARG A 137 3.20 -2.45 -5.82
C ARG A 137 1.93 -1.64 -5.64
N VAL A 138 0.98 -2.19 -4.88
CA VAL A 138 -0.25 -1.47 -4.53
C VAL A 138 0.06 -0.43 -3.45
N PHE A 139 -0.43 0.78 -3.65
CA PHE A 139 -0.37 1.87 -2.68
C PHE A 139 -1.79 2.29 -2.30
N LYS A 140 -1.98 2.82 -1.08
CA LYS A 140 -3.26 3.46 -0.75
C LYS A 140 -3.28 4.76 -1.57
N PRO A 141 -4.27 5.00 -2.44
CA PRO A 141 -4.45 6.35 -2.94
C PRO A 141 -4.63 7.25 -1.73
N PHE A 142 -3.90 8.37 -1.67
CA PHE A 142 -4.17 9.40 -0.67
C PHE A 142 -5.62 9.83 -0.87
N SER A 143 -6.53 9.36 -0.01
CA SER A 143 -7.85 9.96 0.10
C SER A 143 -7.62 11.44 0.40
N GLN A 144 -8.08 12.34 -0.48
CA GLN A 144 -7.96 13.80 -0.34
C GLN A 144 -8.48 14.35 1.00
N GLN A 145 -9.10 13.51 1.85
CA GLN A 145 -9.53 13.86 3.20
C GLN A 145 -8.36 14.15 4.17
N THR A 146 -7.13 13.65 3.94
CA THR A 146 -5.99 13.97 4.83
C THR A 146 -5.28 15.28 4.46
N LEU A 147 -5.41 15.76 3.21
CA LEU A 147 -4.81 17.04 2.80
C LEU A 147 -5.60 18.26 3.29
N MET A 148 -6.91 18.13 3.56
CA MET A 148 -7.71 19.22 4.13
C MET A 148 -7.55 19.42 5.65
N GLN A 149 -6.79 18.56 6.35
CA GLN A 149 -6.49 18.73 7.78
C GLN A 149 -5.21 19.55 8.04
N TYR A 150 -4.34 19.74 7.04
CA TYR A 150 -3.15 20.59 7.17
C TYR A 150 -3.34 22.03 6.66
N GLU A 151 -4.41 22.31 5.91
CA GLU A 151 -4.78 23.69 5.51
C GLU A 151 -5.80 24.37 6.42
N LYS A 152 -6.30 23.68 7.46
CA LYS A 152 -7.17 24.27 8.49
C LYS A 152 -6.48 24.36 9.85
N LYS A 153 -5.30 24.98 9.89
CA LYS A 153 -4.86 25.66 11.12
C LYS A 153 -5.22 27.13 10.95
N PRO A 154 -6.09 27.73 11.80
CA PRO A 154 -6.32 29.16 11.77
C PRO A 154 -4.97 29.84 12.03
N THR A 155 -4.52 30.63 11.06
CA THR A 155 -3.52 31.66 11.29
C THR A 155 -4.07 32.54 12.41
N ALA A 156 -3.55 32.36 13.63
CA ALA A 156 -3.78 33.29 14.70
C ALA A 156 -3.35 34.66 14.16
N SER A 157 -4.33 35.55 14.08
CA SER A 157 -4.19 36.93 13.66
C SER A 157 -3.06 37.59 14.45
N LEU A 158 -1.96 37.89 13.76
CA LEU A 158 -1.00 38.89 14.21
C LEU A 158 -1.77 40.21 14.39
N PRO A 159 -1.64 40.90 15.54
CA PRO A 159 -2.28 42.20 15.69
C PRO A 159 -1.68 43.19 14.68
N SER A 160 -2.60 43.78 13.93
CA SER A 160 -2.46 44.91 13.01
C SER A 160 -1.54 45.99 13.57
N VAL A 161 -0.44 46.27 12.86
CA VAL A 161 0.38 47.47 13.06
C VAL A 161 0.13 48.40 11.89
N SER A 162 -0.81 49.32 12.04
CA SER A 162 -0.73 50.62 11.37
C SER A 162 -1.83 51.53 11.87
N SER A 163 -1.44 52.56 12.61
CA SER A 163 -1.75 53.97 12.32
C SER A 163 -1.23 54.82 13.48
N PHE A 164 -0.24 55.67 13.25
CA PHE A 164 -0.37 57.13 13.33
C PHE A 164 1.00 57.82 13.36
N PHE A 165 1.04 58.92 12.63
CA PHE A 165 2.18 59.77 12.33
C PHE A 165 2.75 60.50 13.56
N ARG A 166 4.09 60.63 13.54
CA ARG A 166 4.92 61.80 13.88
C ARG A 166 4.85 62.48 15.26
N LEU A 167 6.08 62.73 15.72
CA LEU A 167 6.66 63.93 16.33
C LEU A 167 6.85 63.94 17.86
N ARG A 168 8.15 64.11 18.17
CA ARG A 168 8.76 64.98 19.18
C ARG A 168 9.08 64.44 20.58
N ASP A 169 10.40 64.46 20.80
CA ASP A 169 11.12 65.10 21.90
C ASP A 169 11.08 64.49 23.32
N SER A 170 12.32 64.31 23.80
CA SER A 170 12.78 64.45 25.19
C SER A 170 12.74 63.24 26.12
N SER A 171 13.94 62.72 26.40
CA SER A 171 14.39 62.16 27.69
C SER A 171 14.10 63.11 28.88
N PRO A 172 14.42 62.80 30.17
CA PRO A 172 15.05 61.61 30.76
C PRO A 172 14.43 61.14 32.11
N HIS A 173 15.15 60.22 32.77
CA HIS A 173 15.23 60.00 34.23
C HIS A 173 14.11 59.18 34.90
N SER A 174 14.47 58.03 35.50
CA SER A 174 14.83 57.87 36.93
C SER A 174 13.54 57.56 37.71
N SER A 175 13.40 56.62 38.62
CA SER A 175 14.25 55.73 39.41
C SER A 175 13.27 55.00 40.35
N SER A 176 13.74 53.91 40.99
CA SER A 176 13.19 53.40 42.27
C SER A 176 11.81 52.71 42.16
N GLN A 177 11.43 51.71 42.93
CA GLN A 177 11.98 50.99 44.08
C GLN A 177 11.02 49.79 44.26
N SER A 178 11.53 48.59 44.48
CA SER A 178 11.52 47.88 45.78
C SER A 178 10.33 46.96 46.05
N ASN A 179 10.69 45.82 46.64
CA ASN A 179 9.97 44.93 47.56
C ASN A 179 9.55 43.58 46.96
N THR A 180 10.23 42.48 47.34
CA THR A 180 9.93 41.56 48.47
C THR A 180 8.51 41.00 48.35
N GLU A 181 8.24 39.70 48.41
CA GLU A 181 8.74 38.69 49.34
C GLU A 181 8.30 37.30 48.85
N THR A 182 9.25 36.35 48.89
CA THR A 182 9.15 35.00 49.46
C THR A 182 7.86 34.17 49.35
N GLY A 183 8.04 32.92 48.89
CA GLY A 183 7.10 31.83 49.13
C GLY A 183 7.69 30.50 48.63
N GLN A 184 8.39 29.80 49.53
CA GLN A 184 9.07 28.52 49.35
C GLN A 184 8.12 27.32 49.21
N VAL A 185 8.52 26.38 48.31
CA VAL A 185 8.63 24.91 48.50
C VAL A 185 7.32 24.11 48.61
N PRO A 186 7.23 22.82 48.21
CA PRO A 186 8.24 21.91 47.62
C PRO A 186 8.05 21.57 46.13
#